data_AF-A0AAE3GDE5-F1
#
_entry.id   AF-A0AAE3GDE5-F1
#
_cell.length_a   1.000
_cell.length_b   1.000
_cell.length_c   1.000
_cell.angle_alpha   90.00
_cell.angle_beta   90.00
_cell.angle_gamma   90.00
#
_symmetry.space_group_name_H-M   'P 1'
#
loop_
_entity.id
_entity.type
_entity.pdbx_description
1 polymer ?
#
loop_
_entity_poly.entity_id
_entity_poly.type
_entity_poly.pdbx_seq_one_letter_code
_entity_poly.pdbx_strand_id
1 'polypeptide(L)'
;MLARDRSATLPQIALAADVGRTTLHRYFPERDGLVNAAVDDSLELIGEAIREAAPHEGGVWEAMRRLVAALASVSDRIMFVFGDPSLLRDLGPTPAGQQLPDDPVLGLIRRGQADGVFDAEVSAGWLQQVLWALLYTAFEQVERGTLARYDVVPTVLRTLERGITATGSA
;
A
#
# COMPACT_ATOMS: atom_id res chain seq x y z
N MET A 1 -14.50 3.83 -7.22
CA MET A 1 -15.64 2.92 -7.48
C MET A 1 -15.20 1.46 -7.50
N LEU A 2 -14.19 1.07 -8.29
CA LEU A 2 -13.64 -0.30 -8.28
C LEU A 2 -13.08 -0.75 -6.92
N ALA A 3 -12.46 0.17 -6.16
CA ALA A 3 -12.01 -0.11 -4.79
C ALA A 3 -13.19 -0.37 -3.81
N ARG A 4 -14.39 0.13 -4.10
CA ARG A 4 -15.57 0.08 -3.20
C ARG A 4 -16.64 -0.93 -3.62
N ASP A 5 -16.81 -1.16 -4.92
CA ASP A 5 -17.70 -2.18 -5.48
C ASP A 5 -16.96 -2.93 -6.58
N ARG A 6 -16.40 -4.08 -6.20
CA ARG A 6 -15.65 -4.96 -7.09
C ARG A 6 -16.57 -5.74 -8.04
N SER A 7 -17.89 -5.72 -7.84
CA SER A 7 -18.87 -6.33 -8.77
C SER A 7 -19.34 -5.36 -9.86
N ALA A 8 -18.89 -4.10 -9.80
CA ALA A 8 -19.28 -3.07 -10.76
C ALA A 8 -18.98 -3.52 -12.20
N THR A 9 -20.03 -3.49 -13.01
CA THR A 9 -19.99 -3.77 -14.44
C THR A 9 -19.39 -2.59 -15.21
N LEU A 10 -18.83 -2.84 -16.40
CA LEU A 10 -18.34 -1.78 -17.31
C LEU A 10 -19.31 -0.58 -17.46
N PRO A 11 -20.63 -0.79 -17.66
CA PRO A 11 -21.60 0.29 -17.70
C PRO A 11 -21.73 1.12 -16.41
N GLN A 12 -21.57 0.49 -15.24
CA GLN A 12 -21.58 1.18 -13.95
C GLN A 12 -20.29 1.97 -13.74
N ILE A 13 -19.15 1.42 -14.17
CA ILE A 13 -17.86 2.12 -14.11
C ILE A 13 -17.86 3.33 -15.05
N ALA A 14 -18.39 3.19 -16.27
CA ALA A 14 -18.55 4.30 -17.22
C ALA A 14 -19.36 5.45 -16.62
N LEU A 15 -20.48 5.12 -15.97
CA LEU A 15 -21.36 6.09 -15.32
C LEU A 15 -20.65 6.82 -14.17
N ALA A 16 -19.90 6.11 -13.33
CA ALA A 16 -19.20 6.72 -12.20
C ALA A 16 -17.94 7.51 -12.60
N ALA A 17 -17.34 7.17 -13.75
CA ALA A 17 -16.22 7.89 -14.31
C ALA A 17 -16.65 9.07 -15.22
N ASP A 18 -17.96 9.30 -15.36
CA ASP A 18 -18.56 10.32 -16.24
C ASP A 18 -18.06 10.22 -17.70
N VAL A 19 -17.90 8.98 -18.18
CA VAL A 19 -17.49 8.68 -19.56
C VAL A 19 -18.58 7.94 -20.32
N GLY A 20 -18.70 8.22 -21.63
CA GLY A 20 -19.63 7.52 -22.50
C GLY A 20 -19.31 6.01 -22.58
N ARG A 21 -20.35 5.16 -22.52
CA ARG A 21 -20.22 3.69 -22.61
C ARG A 21 -19.47 3.24 -23.86
N THR A 22 -19.72 3.86 -25.00
CA THR A 22 -19.03 3.59 -26.27
C THR A 22 -17.54 3.95 -26.20
N THR A 23 -17.19 5.05 -25.51
CA THR A 23 -15.79 5.43 -25.30
C THR A 23 -15.08 4.40 -24.44
N LEU A 24 -15.69 3.99 -23.31
CA LEU A 24 -15.09 2.99 -22.43
C LEU A 24 -14.94 1.63 -23.13
N HIS A 25 -15.97 1.17 -23.82
CA HIS A 25 -15.96 -0.11 -24.56
C HIS A 25 -14.95 -0.11 -25.72
N ARG A 26 -14.62 1.04 -26.31
CA ARG A 26 -13.57 1.15 -27.34
C ARG A 26 -12.19 0.85 -26.78
N TYR A 27 -11.90 1.28 -25.55
CA TYR A 27 -10.62 1.04 -24.89
C TYR A 27 -10.58 -0.30 -24.15
N PHE A 28 -11.71 -0.71 -23.57
CA PHE A 28 -11.85 -1.93 -22.79
C PHE A 28 -13.11 -2.68 -23.21
N PRO A 29 -13.00 -3.57 -24.21
CA PRO A 29 -14.13 -4.39 -24.66
C PRO A 29 -14.68 -5.29 -23.54
N GLU A 30 -13.78 -5.75 -22.66
CA GLU A 30 -14.09 -6.63 -21.54
C GLU A 30 -13.63 -6.02 -20.22
N ARG A 31 -14.33 -6.40 -19.13
CA ARG A 31 -14.08 -5.87 -17.79
C ARG A 31 -12.68 -6.21 -17.32
N ASP A 32 -12.19 -7.39 -17.65
CA ASP A 32 -10.88 -7.87 -17.19
C ASP A 32 -9.74 -7.02 -17.76
N GLY A 33 -9.87 -6.55 -19.01
CA GLY A 33 -8.92 -5.60 -19.60
C GLY A 33 -8.88 -4.26 -18.85
N LEU A 34 -10.03 -3.75 -18.42
CA LEU A 34 -10.10 -2.53 -17.60
C LEU A 34 -9.49 -2.73 -16.21
N VAL A 35 -9.76 -3.88 -15.60
CA VAL A 35 -9.24 -4.22 -14.27
C VAL A 35 -7.72 -4.37 -14.30
N ASN A 36 -7.17 -5.08 -15.29
CA ASN A 36 -5.73 -5.24 -15.45
C ASN A 36 -5.03 -3.89 -15.65
N ALA A 37 -5.57 -3.04 -16.53
CA ALA A 37 -5.03 -1.69 -16.72
C ALA A 37 -5.10 -0.84 -15.43
N ALA A 38 -6.18 -0.98 -14.64
CA ALA A 38 -6.30 -0.29 -13.36
C ALA A 38 -5.32 -0.84 -12.30
N VAL A 39 -4.98 -2.13 -12.35
CA VAL A 39 -3.96 -2.74 -11.47
C VAL A 39 -2.59 -2.21 -11.83
N ASP A 40 -2.24 -2.18 -13.11
CA ASP A 40 -0.96 -1.65 -13.59
C ASP A 40 -0.77 -0.17 -13.20
N ASP A 41 -1.77 0.68 -13.46
CA ASP A 41 -1.78 2.10 -13.05
C ASP A 41 -1.64 2.26 -11.52
N SER A 42 -2.29 1.38 -10.76
CA SER A 42 -2.22 1.40 -9.30
C SER A 42 -0.83 1.00 -8.80
N LEU A 43 -0.20 -0.02 -9.39
CA LEU A 43 1.16 -0.44 -9.04
C LEU A 43 2.18 0.65 -9.39
N GLU A 44 2.02 1.33 -10.52
CA GLU A 44 2.86 2.45 -10.92
C GLU A 44 2.79 3.61 -9.92
N LEU A 45 1.58 4.03 -9.53
CA LEU A 45 1.38 5.10 -8.56
C LEU A 45 1.87 4.75 -7.15
N ILE A 46 1.72 3.48 -6.73
CA ILE A 46 2.30 3.00 -5.47
C ILE A 46 3.83 3.06 -5.54
N GLY A 47 4.42 2.64 -6.67
CA GLY A 47 5.86 2.72 -6.90
C GLY A 47 6.39 4.16 -6.90
N GLU A 48 5.68 5.10 -7.53
CA GLU A 48 6.01 6.53 -7.50
C GLU A 48 5.94 7.08 -6.07
N ALA A 49 4.86 6.81 -5.34
CA ALA A 49 4.72 7.26 -3.95
C ALA A 49 5.88 6.77 -3.05
N ILE A 50 6.33 5.52 -3.24
CA ILE A 50 7.50 4.99 -2.54
C ILE A 50 8.78 5.71 -2.96
N ARG A 51 8.96 6.01 -4.25
CA ARG A 51 10.13 6.75 -4.76
C ARG A 51 10.17 8.18 -4.21
N GLU A 52 9.06 8.92 -4.29
CA GLU A 52 8.94 10.29 -3.79
C GLU A 52 9.16 10.40 -2.28
N ALA A 53 8.82 9.36 -1.52
CA ALA A 53 9.11 9.31 -0.08
C ALA A 53 10.61 9.30 0.25
N ALA A 54 11.47 9.04 -0.75
CA ALA A 54 12.92 8.97 -0.64
C ALA A 54 13.37 8.12 0.57
N PRO A 55 13.04 6.81 0.61
CA PRO A 55 13.29 5.96 1.77
C PRO A 55 14.78 5.78 2.07
N HIS A 56 15.66 6.09 1.13
CA HIS A 56 17.12 6.03 1.29
C HIS A 56 17.73 7.30 1.94
N GLU A 57 16.96 8.37 2.11
CA GLU A 57 17.46 9.67 2.57
C GLU A 57 17.07 9.98 4.03
N GLY A 58 17.98 10.66 4.76
CA GLY A 58 17.73 11.15 6.12
C GLY A 58 17.64 10.06 7.20
N GLY A 59 17.17 10.46 8.38
CA GLY A 59 17.06 9.56 9.53
C GLY A 59 16.03 8.46 9.31
N VAL A 60 16.29 7.26 9.84
CA VAL A 60 15.46 6.05 9.62
C VAL A 60 13.98 6.29 9.95
N TRP A 61 13.67 6.88 11.10
CA TRP A 61 12.29 7.19 11.49
C TRP A 61 11.65 8.32 10.70
N GLU A 62 12.46 9.26 10.20
CA GLU A 62 11.97 10.33 9.33
C GLU A 62 11.58 9.77 7.95
N ALA A 63 12.44 8.93 7.37
CA ALA A 63 12.15 8.19 6.15
C ALA A 63 10.94 7.28 6.30
N MET A 64 10.81 6.54 7.41
CA MET A 64 9.65 5.71 7.71
C MET A 64 8.36 6.54 7.79
N ARG A 65 8.42 7.73 8.41
CA ARG A 65 7.27 8.64 8.46
C ARG A 65 6.84 9.11 7.07
N ARG A 66 7.79 9.54 6.23
CA ARG A 66 7.50 9.94 4.84
C ARG A 66 6.91 8.79 4.04
N LEU A 67 7.47 7.59 4.17
CA LEU A 67 6.98 6.38 3.52
C LEU A 67 5.53 6.05 3.91
N VAL A 68 5.23 6.01 5.21
CA VAL A 68 3.86 5.74 5.70
C VAL A 68 2.89 6.82 5.22
N ALA A 69 3.29 8.09 5.21
CA ALA A 69 2.47 9.18 4.70
C ALA A 69 2.20 9.06 3.19
N ALA A 70 3.23 8.73 2.40
CA ALA A 70 3.09 8.53 0.96
C ALA A 70 2.14 7.35 0.66
N LEU A 71 2.33 6.21 1.32
CA LEU A 71 1.45 5.04 1.17
C LEU A 71 0.00 5.35 1.59
N ALA A 72 -0.20 6.15 2.65
CA ALA A 72 -1.54 6.58 3.06
C ALA A 72 -2.24 7.46 2.02
N SER A 73 -1.50 8.25 1.22
CA SER A 73 -2.07 9.06 0.14
C SER A 73 -2.60 8.21 -1.03
N VAL A 74 -2.07 7.00 -1.20
CA VAL A 74 -2.48 6.03 -2.24
C VAL A 74 -3.21 4.82 -1.65
N SER A 75 -3.80 4.95 -0.45
CA SER A 75 -4.47 3.86 0.28
C SER A 75 -5.52 3.13 -0.57
N ASP A 76 -6.31 3.88 -1.33
CA ASP A 76 -7.41 3.32 -2.14
C ASP A 76 -6.86 2.45 -3.29
N ARG A 77 -5.65 2.74 -3.79
CA ARG A 77 -4.95 1.93 -4.81
C ARG A 77 -4.39 0.66 -4.20
N ILE A 78 -3.79 0.78 -3.01
CA ILE A 78 -3.28 -0.37 -2.24
C ILE A 78 -4.42 -1.35 -1.92
N MET A 79 -5.55 -0.85 -1.41
CA MET A 79 -6.72 -1.67 -1.10
C MET A 79 -7.41 -2.24 -2.35
N PHE A 80 -7.31 -1.57 -3.49
CA PHE A 80 -7.79 -2.09 -4.77
C PHE A 80 -6.96 -3.30 -5.24
N VAL A 81 -5.63 -3.16 -5.27
CA VAL A 81 -4.72 -4.19 -5.81
C VAL A 81 -4.59 -5.38 -4.84
N PHE A 82 -4.38 -5.11 -3.56
CA PHE A 82 -4.02 -6.15 -2.58
C PHE A 82 -5.17 -6.61 -1.69
N GLY A 83 -6.30 -5.91 -1.71
CA GLY A 83 -7.50 -6.30 -0.95
C GLY A 83 -8.28 -7.48 -1.56
N ASP A 84 -7.90 -7.95 -2.76
CA ASP A 84 -8.47 -9.12 -3.41
C ASP A 84 -7.35 -10.01 -4.00
N PRO A 85 -7.00 -11.13 -3.35
CA PRO A 85 -5.99 -12.05 -3.84
C PRO A 85 -6.26 -12.62 -5.24
N SER A 86 -7.52 -12.57 -5.72
CA SER A 86 -7.86 -13.05 -7.06
C SER A 86 -7.33 -12.17 -8.17
N LEU A 87 -7.19 -10.86 -7.95
CA LEU A 87 -6.63 -9.89 -8.90
C LEU A 87 -5.13 -10.08 -9.13
N LEU A 88 -4.46 -10.75 -8.18
CA LEU A 88 -3.04 -11.04 -8.22
C LEU A 88 -2.72 -12.39 -8.87
N ARG A 89 -3.73 -13.24 -9.12
CA ARG A 89 -3.52 -14.59 -9.67
C ARG A 89 -3.03 -14.58 -11.12
N ASP A 90 -3.50 -13.63 -11.91
CA ASP A 90 -3.21 -13.56 -13.35
C ASP A 90 -1.94 -12.76 -13.65
N LEU A 91 -1.36 -12.09 -12.64
CA LEU A 91 -0.16 -11.27 -12.76
C LEU A 91 1.16 -12.08 -12.67
N GLY A 92 1.10 -13.42 -12.66
CA GLY A 92 2.27 -14.25 -12.35
C GLY A 92 2.71 -14.09 -10.89
N PRO A 93 3.91 -14.55 -10.49
CA PRO A 93 4.42 -14.26 -9.14
C PRO A 93 4.46 -12.75 -8.96
N THR A 94 3.57 -12.24 -8.11
CA THR A 94 3.46 -10.82 -7.89
C THR A 94 4.72 -10.29 -7.20
N PRO A 95 5.11 -9.04 -7.45
CA PRO A 95 6.14 -8.34 -6.67
C PRO A 95 5.85 -8.36 -5.16
N ALA A 96 4.59 -8.58 -4.75
CA ALA A 96 4.21 -8.73 -3.35
C ALA A 96 4.76 -9.99 -2.68
N GLY A 97 5.17 -11.01 -3.45
CA GLY A 97 5.80 -12.24 -2.95
C GLY A 97 7.28 -12.41 -3.34
N GLN A 98 7.74 -11.73 -4.38
CA GLN A 98 9.16 -11.70 -4.76
C GLN A 98 9.83 -10.47 -4.15
N GLN A 99 10.74 -10.69 -3.20
CA GLN A 99 11.68 -9.66 -2.78
C GLN A 99 12.44 -9.18 -4.02
N LEU A 100 12.07 -8.02 -4.55
CA LEU A 100 12.80 -7.37 -5.63
C LEU A 100 14.21 -7.06 -5.11
N PRO A 101 15.26 -7.31 -5.90
CA PRO A 101 16.64 -6.99 -5.51
C PRO A 101 16.81 -5.55 -5.00
N ASP A 102 15.98 -4.62 -5.51
CA ASP A 102 16.00 -3.19 -5.20
C ASP A 102 14.72 -2.69 -4.50
N ASP A 103 14.09 -3.50 -3.64
CA ASP A 103 12.91 -3.06 -2.87
C ASP A 103 13.29 -1.90 -1.91
N PRO A 104 12.78 -0.67 -2.12
CA PRO A 104 13.18 0.50 -1.33
C PRO A 104 12.69 0.43 0.13
N VAL A 105 11.59 -0.27 0.38
CA VAL A 105 11.02 -0.46 1.72
C VAL A 105 11.89 -1.42 2.50
N LEU A 106 12.27 -2.54 1.89
CA LEU A 106 13.20 -3.49 2.49
C LEU A 106 14.59 -2.86 2.70
N GLY A 107 15.03 -2.01 1.78
CA GLY A 107 16.25 -1.22 1.90
C GLY A 107 16.24 -0.29 3.11
N LEU A 108 15.13 0.43 3.37
CA LEU A 108 14.95 1.25 4.56
C LEU A 108 15.04 0.42 5.85
N ILE A 109 14.41 -0.76 5.87
CA ILE A 109 14.43 -1.65 7.03
C ILE A 109 15.86 -2.14 7.31
N ARG A 110 16.56 -2.62 6.27
CA ARG A 110 17.96 -3.07 6.39
C ARG A 110 18.88 -1.95 6.87
N ARG A 111 18.71 -0.72 6.37
CA ARG A 111 19.44 0.45 6.87
C ARG A 111 19.14 0.69 8.35
N GLY A 112 17.87 0.65 8.75
CA GLY A 112 17.49 0.79 10.15
C GLY A 112 18.09 -0.27 11.07
N GLN A 113 18.23 -1.51 10.60
CA GLN A 113 18.92 -2.57 11.34
C GLN A 113 20.43 -2.33 11.45
N ALA A 114 21.07 -1.92 10.34
CA ALA A 114 22.49 -1.58 10.33
C ALA A 114 22.82 -0.39 11.26
N ASP A 115 21.91 0.57 11.37
CA ASP A 115 22.03 1.75 12.25
C ASP A 115 21.62 1.46 13.71
N GLY A 116 21.20 0.22 14.03
CA GLY A 116 20.76 -0.17 15.37
C GLY A 116 19.41 0.44 15.80
N VAL A 117 18.65 1.01 14.86
CA VAL A 117 17.32 1.61 15.09
C VAL A 117 16.22 0.55 15.11
N PHE A 118 16.35 -0.47 14.25
CA PHE A 118 15.43 -1.61 14.19
C PHE A 118 16.11 -2.88 14.69
N ASP A 119 15.32 -3.81 15.23
CA ASP A 119 15.81 -5.09 15.74
C ASP A 119 16.45 -5.92 14.62
N ALA A 120 17.76 -6.18 14.74
CA ALA A 120 18.54 -6.94 13.77
C ALA A 120 18.37 -8.47 13.90
N GLU A 121 17.84 -8.97 15.02
CA GLU A 121 17.56 -10.39 15.24
C GLU A 121 16.28 -10.83 14.50
N VAL A 122 15.38 -9.89 14.22
CA VAL A 122 14.18 -10.13 13.42
C VAL A 122 14.52 -9.99 11.94
N SER A 123 14.08 -10.94 11.10
CA SER A 123 14.35 -10.84 9.67
C SER A 123 13.74 -9.56 9.06
N ALA A 124 14.50 -8.88 8.18
CA ALA A 124 14.01 -7.67 7.50
C ALA A 124 12.70 -7.91 6.73
N GLY A 125 12.55 -9.10 6.13
CA GLY A 125 11.33 -9.49 5.43
C GLY A 125 10.11 -9.60 6.37
N TRP A 126 10.30 -10.10 7.60
CA TRP A 126 9.23 -10.12 8.60
C TRP A 126 8.82 -8.72 9.00
N LEU A 127 9.77 -7.82 9.28
CA LEU A 127 9.47 -6.42 9.62
C LEU A 127 8.72 -5.72 8.49
N GLN A 128 9.08 -6.01 7.25
CA GLN A 128 8.37 -5.49 6.08
C GLN A 128 6.91 -5.98 6.04
N GLN A 129 6.68 -7.27 6.29
CA GLN A 129 5.33 -7.82 6.35
C GLN A 129 4.50 -7.24 7.51
N VAL A 130 5.12 -6.99 8.66
CA VAL A 130 4.47 -6.29 9.78
C VAL A 130 4.07 -4.87 9.41
N LEU A 131 4.95 -4.12 8.73
CA LEU A 131 4.62 -2.79 8.21
C LEU A 131 3.40 -2.84 7.28
N TRP A 132 3.38 -3.77 6.31
CA TRP A 132 2.25 -3.93 5.40
C TRP A 132 0.97 -4.31 6.14
N ALA A 133 1.03 -5.24 7.09
CA ALA A 133 -0.14 -5.64 7.90
C ALA A 133 -0.74 -4.46 8.68
N LEU A 134 0.11 -3.60 9.26
CA LEU A 134 -0.34 -2.39 9.96
C LEU A 134 -0.98 -1.38 9.00
N LEU A 135 -0.41 -1.18 7.82
CA LEU A 135 -0.97 -0.30 6.79
C LEU A 135 -2.34 -0.79 6.32
N TYR A 136 -2.47 -2.08 5.99
CA TYR A 136 -3.76 -2.67 5.59
C TYR A 136 -4.81 -2.49 6.68
N THR A 137 -4.43 -2.78 7.93
CA THR A 137 -5.33 -2.60 9.08
C THR A 137 -5.77 -1.15 9.24
N ALA A 138 -4.84 -0.20 9.13
CA ALA A 138 -5.16 1.22 9.24
C ALA A 138 -6.06 1.71 8.09
N PHE A 139 -5.79 1.27 6.85
CA PHE A 139 -6.61 1.65 5.69
C PHE A 139 -8.01 1.06 5.75
N GLU A 140 -8.15 -0.21 6.15
CA GLU A 140 -9.46 -0.82 6.38
C GLU A 140 -10.26 -0.06 7.45
N GLN A 141 -9.60 0.35 8.56
CA GLN A 141 -10.26 1.14 9.60
C GLN A 141 -10.68 2.53 9.12
N VAL A 142 -9.89 3.16 8.23
CA VAL A 142 -10.28 4.41 7.57
C VAL A 142 -11.51 4.20 6.68
N GLU A 143 -11.55 3.13 5.90
CA GLU A 143 -12.71 2.79 5.06
C GLU A 143 -13.98 2.54 5.88
N ARG A 144 -13.83 1.93 7.06
CA ARG A 144 -14.93 1.69 8.02
C ARG A 144 -15.30 2.92 8.86
N GLY A 145 -14.54 4.00 8.78
CA GLY A 145 -14.73 5.20 9.59
C GLY A 145 -14.38 5.05 11.07
N THR A 146 -13.64 3.99 11.43
CA THR A 146 -13.18 3.75 12.82
C THR A 146 -11.81 4.39 13.10
N LEU A 147 -11.10 4.84 12.07
CA LEU A 147 -9.86 5.61 12.17
C LEU A 147 -9.92 6.83 11.23
N ALA A 148 -9.48 8.00 11.68
CA ALA A 148 -9.41 9.17 10.80
C ALA A 148 -8.18 9.09 9.89
N ARG A 149 -8.27 9.63 8.66
CA ARG A 149 -7.14 9.63 7.70
C ARG A 149 -5.88 10.29 8.26
N TYR A 150 -6.03 11.38 9.03
CA TYR A 150 -4.90 12.07 9.64
C TYR A 150 -4.25 11.28 10.79
N ASP A 151 -4.96 10.29 11.35
CA ASP A 151 -4.46 9.44 12.46
C ASP A 151 -3.69 8.21 11.98
N VAL A 152 -3.67 7.91 10.68
CA VAL A 152 -2.97 6.74 10.11
C VAL A 152 -1.48 6.78 10.43
N VAL A 153 -0.79 7.87 10.05
CA VAL A 153 0.65 8.02 10.23
C VAL A 153 1.06 7.91 11.70
N PRO A 154 0.48 8.69 12.65
CA PRO A 154 0.86 8.58 14.05
C PRO A 154 0.51 7.22 14.67
N THR A 155 -0.58 6.59 14.26
CA THR A 155 -0.96 5.25 14.77
C THR A 155 0.05 4.19 14.33
N VAL A 156 0.33 4.10 13.02
CA VAL A 156 1.26 3.10 12.47
C VAL A 156 2.67 3.30 13.05
N LEU A 157 3.18 4.54 13.08
CA LEU A 157 4.52 4.80 13.61
C LEU A 157 4.62 4.48 15.10
N ARG A 158 3.62 4.86 15.90
CA ARG A 158 3.62 4.55 17.33
C ARG A 158 3.63 3.05 17.58
N THR A 159 2.86 2.28 16.81
CA THR A 159 2.84 0.82 16.91
C THR A 159 4.15 0.20 16.45
N LEU A 160 4.81 0.72 15.41
CA LEU A 160 6.12 0.25 15.00
C LEU A 160 7.21 0.55 16.04
N GLU A 161 7.18 1.75 16.64
CA GLU A 161 8.20 2.20 17.60
C GLU A 161 8.09 1.49 18.96
N ARG A 162 6.87 1.21 19.42
CA ARG A 162 6.61 0.74 20.80
C ARG A 162 5.87 -0.59 20.88
N GLY A 163 5.46 -1.15 19.75
CA GLY A 163 4.57 -2.30 19.72
C GLY A 163 3.24 -1.99 20.42
N ILE A 164 2.85 -2.89 21.30
CA ILE A 164 1.63 -2.80 22.14
C ILE A 164 1.96 -2.41 23.60
N THR A 165 3.19 -1.99 23.88
CA THR A 165 3.61 -1.64 25.24
C THR A 165 3.06 -0.28 25.65
N ALA A 166 2.70 -0.14 26.94
CA ALA A 166 2.30 1.14 27.49
C ALA A 166 3.49 2.09 27.49
N THR A 167 3.23 3.38 27.24
CA THR A 167 4.24 4.42 27.43
C THR A 167 4.42 4.64 28.93
N GLY A 168 5.30 3.86 29.55
CA GLY A 168 5.63 3.98 30.98
C GLY A 168 5.32 2.74 31.82
N SER A 169 5.87 1.58 31.44
CA SER A 169 5.97 0.45 32.37
C SER A 169 7.40 -0.08 32.33
N ALA A 170 8.23 0.53 33.17
CA ALA A 170 9.45 -0.07 33.70
C ALA A 170 9.14 -0.55 35.13
#